data_AF-A0A3D3UWD1-F1
#
_entry.id   AF-A0A3D3UWD1-F1
#
_cell.length_a   1.000
_cell.length_b   1.000
_cell.length_c   1.000
_cell.angle_alpha   90.00
_cell.angle_beta   90.00
_cell.angle_gamma   90.00
#
_symmetry.space_group_name_H-M   'P 1'
#
loop_
_entity.id
_entity.type
_entity.pdbx_description
1 polymer ?
#
loop_
_entity_poly.entity_id
_entity_poly.type
_entity_poly.pdbx_seq_one_letter_code
_entity_poly.pdbx_strand_id
1 'polypeptide(L)'
;MQTFIDHNKSTFLWPCLRACKARTRAGHPCKNWTVRGRARCRMHGGLAFGPTTEEGKAAIGRTHFRHGKYTLKIAQRRLLLKAIKWWELKRGVTCPRSLIDYWWLKIQKMPYSRVVKERAALTDKYRRVKKMVDKQNDRKDV
;
A
#
# COMPACT_ATOMS: atom_id res chain seq x y z
N MET A 1 28.89 40.25 -25.55
CA MET A 1 28.71 39.31 -24.42
C MET A 1 27.24 39.34 -24.02
N GLN A 2 26.46 38.37 -24.49
CA GLN A 2 25.06 38.21 -24.11
C GLN A 2 25.03 37.87 -22.62
N THR A 3 24.45 38.74 -21.79
CA THR A 3 24.25 38.46 -20.37
C THR A 3 23.20 37.35 -20.25
N PHE A 4 23.61 36.20 -19.73
CA PHE A 4 22.73 35.09 -19.41
C PHE A 4 21.79 35.54 -18.28
N ILE A 5 20.57 35.93 -18.64
CA ILE A 5 19.56 36.29 -17.65
C ILE A 5 19.14 35.00 -16.94
N ASP A 6 19.67 34.81 -15.73
CA ASP A 6 19.23 33.78 -14.80
C ASP A 6 17.76 34.05 -14.42
N HIS A 7 16.85 33.28 -15.00
CA HIS A 7 15.41 33.32 -14.72
C HIS A 7 15.04 32.80 -13.31
N ASN A 8 15.97 32.80 -12.35
CA ASN A 8 15.78 32.19 -11.02
C ASN A 8 15.92 33.18 -9.86
N LYS A 9 15.55 34.45 -10.06
CA LYS A 9 15.46 35.43 -8.97
C LYS A 9 14.25 36.35 -9.16
N SER A 10 13.05 35.88 -8.79
CA SER A 10 11.91 36.76 -8.49
C SER A 10 11.02 36.13 -7.43
N THR A 11 11.28 36.52 -6.19
CA THR A 11 10.59 36.13 -4.95
C THR A 11 9.26 36.89 -4.75
N PHE A 12 8.37 36.91 -5.75
CA PHE A 12 7.01 37.43 -5.57
C PHE A 12 5.97 36.60 -6.36
N LEU A 13 5.32 35.69 -5.63
CA LEU A 13 3.97 35.12 -5.82
C LEU A 13 3.54 34.57 -7.20
N TRP A 14 4.01 33.38 -7.57
CA TRP A 14 3.15 32.38 -8.20
C TRP A 14 3.35 31.02 -7.52
N PRO A 15 2.36 30.42 -6.84
CA PRO A 15 2.63 29.30 -5.93
C PRO A 15 2.85 27.93 -6.61
N CYS A 16 3.07 27.91 -7.93
CA CYS A 16 2.96 26.73 -8.77
C CYS A 16 4.25 26.42 -9.55
N LEU A 17 5.43 26.89 -9.10
CA LEU A 17 6.71 26.89 -9.83
C LEU A 17 7.26 25.52 -10.30
N ARG A 18 6.60 24.40 -9.96
CA ARG A 18 7.05 23.06 -10.36
C ARG A 18 6.08 22.45 -11.38
N ALA A 19 6.63 21.83 -12.42
CA ALA A 19 5.85 21.01 -13.34
C ALA A 19 5.41 19.71 -12.64
N CYS A 20 4.21 19.23 -12.96
CA CYS A 20 3.61 18.04 -12.35
C CYS A 20 4.38 16.75 -12.63
N LYS A 21 4.97 16.61 -13.82
CA LYS A 21 5.77 15.44 -14.25
C LYS A 21 5.05 14.08 -14.10
N ALA A 22 3.73 14.04 -13.97
CA ALA A 22 2.98 12.78 -13.99
C ALA A 22 2.98 12.20 -15.39
N ARG A 23 3.02 10.87 -15.54
CA ARG A 23 2.94 10.22 -16.85
C ARG A 23 1.55 10.47 -17.44
N THR A 24 1.49 11.11 -18.60
CA THR A 24 0.23 11.31 -19.33
C THR A 24 -0.19 10.02 -20.03
N ARG A 25 -1.42 9.95 -20.52
CA ARG A 25 -1.91 8.81 -21.32
C ARG A 25 -1.05 8.57 -22.56
N ALA A 26 -0.49 9.62 -23.14
CA ALA A 26 0.41 9.58 -24.28
C ALA A 26 1.88 9.30 -23.90
N GLY A 27 2.15 8.84 -22.68
CA GLY A 27 3.46 8.33 -22.25
C GLY A 27 4.48 9.39 -21.82
N HIS A 28 4.29 10.66 -22.18
CA HIS A 28 5.22 11.74 -21.85
C HIS A 28 4.89 12.40 -20.50
N PRO A 29 5.85 13.07 -19.84
CA PRO A 29 5.62 13.74 -18.55
C PRO A 29 4.70 14.97 -18.70
N CYS A 30 3.82 15.15 -17.72
CA CYS A 30 2.89 16.27 -17.67
C CYS A 30 3.63 17.59 -17.46
N LYS A 31 3.40 18.53 -18.39
CA LYS A 31 3.96 19.88 -18.40
C LYS A 31 3.14 20.89 -17.59
N ASN A 32 1.96 20.50 -17.10
CA ASN A 32 1.09 21.40 -16.34
C ASN A 32 1.67 21.71 -14.95
N TRP A 33 1.36 22.89 -14.43
CA TRP A 33 1.85 23.39 -13.14
C TRP A 33 1.21 22.64 -11.96
N THR A 34 1.99 22.46 -10.90
CA THR A 34 1.51 21.84 -9.65
C THR A 34 0.54 22.75 -8.93
N VAL A 35 -0.42 22.17 -8.21
CA VAL A 35 -1.21 22.93 -7.22
C VAL A 35 -0.28 23.43 -6.10
N ARG A 36 -0.52 24.61 -5.54
CA ARG A 36 0.26 25.19 -4.43
C ARG A 36 0.51 24.17 -3.32
N GLY A 37 1.78 23.99 -2.95
CA GLY A 37 2.17 23.07 -1.87
C GLY A 37 1.94 21.58 -2.17
N ARG A 38 1.66 21.22 -3.43
CA ARG A 38 1.41 19.83 -3.86
C ARG A 38 2.43 19.39 -4.92
N ALA A 39 2.51 18.07 -5.11
CA ALA A 39 3.41 17.46 -6.08
C ALA A 39 2.79 17.27 -7.48
N ARG A 40 1.47 17.44 -7.63
CA ARG A 40 0.73 17.17 -8.88
C ARG A 40 -0.19 18.33 -9.28
N CYS A 41 -0.53 18.42 -10.55
CA CYS A 41 -1.49 19.41 -11.07
C CYS A 41 -2.94 18.99 -10.80
N ARG A 42 -3.90 19.90 -11.00
CA ARG A 42 -5.34 19.61 -10.85
C ARG A 42 -5.82 18.38 -11.63
N MET A 43 -5.24 18.15 -12.81
CA MET A 43 -5.61 17.03 -13.71
C MET A 43 -5.00 15.69 -13.28
N HIS A 44 -3.94 15.69 -12.46
CA HIS A 44 -3.26 14.48 -11.98
C HIS A 44 -3.41 14.32 -10.46
N GLY A 45 -4.56 14.73 -9.91
CA GLY A 45 -4.92 14.50 -8.51
C GLY A 45 -4.37 15.54 -7.53
N GLY A 46 -3.84 16.67 -7.99
CA GLY A 46 -3.36 17.75 -7.11
C GLY A 46 -4.44 18.35 -6.20
N LEU A 47 -5.72 18.27 -6.61
CA LEU A 47 -6.89 18.66 -5.80
C LEU A 47 -7.51 17.48 -5.03
N ALA A 48 -7.18 16.25 -5.40
CA ALA A 48 -7.73 15.03 -4.79
C ALA A 48 -6.87 14.59 -3.59
N PHE A 49 -6.73 15.46 -2.60
CA PHE A 49 -6.14 15.06 -1.33
C PHE A 49 -7.26 14.41 -0.50
N GLY A 50 -7.07 13.15 -0.10
CA GLY A 50 -8.05 12.43 0.73
C GLY A 50 -8.34 13.15 2.06
N PRO A 51 -9.30 12.65 2.85
CA PRO A 51 -9.66 13.28 4.11
C PRO A 51 -8.47 13.34 5.06
N THR A 52 -8.20 14.54 5.56
CA THR A 52 -7.15 14.78 6.55
C THR A 52 -7.63 14.61 7.97
N THR A 53 -8.92 14.90 8.19
CA THR A 53 -9.56 14.84 9.50
C THR A 53 -9.91 13.40 9.87
N GLU A 54 -9.95 13.12 11.17
CA GLU A 54 -10.32 11.79 11.67
C GLU A 54 -11.78 11.46 11.33
N GLU A 55 -12.67 12.45 11.37
CA GLU A 55 -14.09 12.31 11.00
C GLU A 55 -14.22 11.96 9.51
N GLY A 56 -13.43 12.61 8.65
CA GLY A 56 -13.43 12.34 7.21
C GLY A 56 -12.92 10.93 6.90
N LYS A 57 -11.86 10.49 7.58
CA LYS A 57 -11.36 9.10 7.46
C LYS A 57 -12.41 8.10 7.93
N ALA A 58 -13.08 8.38 9.05
CA ALA A 58 -14.14 7.54 9.58
C ALA A 58 -15.37 7.49 8.67
N ALA A 59 -15.76 8.62 8.06
CA ALA A 59 -16.84 8.68 7.09
C ALA A 59 -16.56 7.80 5.87
N ILE A 60 -15.36 7.90 5.28
CA ILE A 60 -14.97 7.00 4.18
C ILE A 60 -14.97 5.55 4.64
N GLY A 61 -14.42 5.25 5.83
CA GLY A 61 -14.45 3.91 6.42
C GLY A 61 -15.86 3.32 6.52
N ARG A 62 -16.86 4.15 6.87
CA ARG A 62 -18.27 3.76 6.97
C ARG A 62 -18.95 3.53 5.61
N THR A 63 -18.45 4.08 4.51
CA THR A 63 -19.08 3.91 3.19
C THR A 63 -18.72 2.58 2.51
N HIS A 64 -17.60 1.96 2.88
CA HIS A 64 -17.05 0.79 2.18
C HIS A 64 -17.65 -0.57 2.60
N PHE A 65 -18.92 -0.60 3.02
CA PHE A 65 -19.61 -1.84 3.42
C PHE A 65 -20.33 -2.58 2.28
N ARG A 66 -20.50 -1.98 1.09
CA ARG A 66 -21.27 -2.58 -0.04
C ARG A 66 -20.94 -4.04 -0.35
N HIS A 67 -19.67 -4.42 -0.24
CA HIS A 67 -19.20 -5.80 -0.48
C HIS A 67 -18.55 -6.47 0.75
N GLY A 68 -18.47 -5.79 1.89
CA GLY A 68 -17.85 -6.30 3.12
C GLY A 68 -16.34 -6.63 3.06
N LYS A 69 -15.67 -6.43 1.91
CA LYS A 69 -14.26 -6.83 1.66
C LYS A 69 -13.22 -6.18 2.59
N TYR A 70 -13.58 -5.07 3.23
CA TYR A 70 -12.71 -4.28 4.09
C TYR A 70 -13.11 -4.35 5.58
N THR A 71 -14.05 -5.23 5.93
CA THR A 71 -14.44 -5.45 7.33
C THR A 71 -13.30 -6.08 8.14
N LEU A 72 -13.32 -5.84 9.46
CA LEU A 72 -12.35 -6.43 10.40
C LEU A 72 -12.34 -7.95 10.33
N LYS A 73 -13.52 -8.60 10.29
CA LYS A 73 -13.67 -10.06 10.20
C LYS A 73 -12.96 -10.63 8.96
N ILE A 74 -13.09 -9.96 7.81
CA ILE A 74 -12.40 -10.37 6.57
C ILE A 74 -10.90 -10.14 6.67
N ALA A 75 -10.46 -9.03 7.25
CA ALA A 75 -9.03 -8.77 7.47
C ALA A 75 -8.39 -9.82 8.38
N GLN A 76 -9.05 -10.15 9.49
CA GLN A 76 -8.64 -11.19 10.45
C GLN A 76 -8.56 -12.56 9.79
N ARG A 77 -9.59 -12.95 9.03
CA ARG A 77 -9.59 -14.22 8.27
C ARG A 77 -8.44 -14.29 7.27
N ARG A 78 -8.16 -13.20 6.55
CA ARG A 78 -7.03 -13.12 5.61
C ARG A 78 -5.68 -13.24 6.30
N LEU A 79 -5.53 -12.68 7.50
CA LEU A 79 -4.31 -12.85 8.30
C LEU A 79 -4.13 -14.32 8.71
N LEU A 80 -5.19 -14.96 9.24
CA LEU A 80 -5.15 -16.37 9.63
C LEU A 80 -4.77 -17.29 8.46
N LEU A 81 -5.47 -17.17 7.32
CA LEU A 81 -5.18 -17.98 6.12
C LEU A 81 -3.75 -17.78 5.63
N LYS A 82 -3.22 -16.55 5.73
CA LYS A 82 -1.83 -16.27 5.38
C LYS A 82 -0.85 -16.93 6.36
N ALA A 83 -1.20 -16.99 7.64
CA ALA A 83 -0.38 -17.60 8.69
C ALA A 83 -0.30 -19.11 8.52
N ILE A 84 -1.44 -19.75 8.24
CA ILE A 84 -1.54 -21.16 7.86
C ILE A 84 -0.64 -21.43 6.65
N LYS A 85 -0.85 -20.70 5.55
CA LYS A 85 -0.08 -20.92 4.31
C LYS A 85 1.43 -20.71 4.50
N TRP A 86 1.83 -19.75 5.33
CA TRP A 86 3.24 -19.53 5.65
C TRP A 86 3.81 -20.66 6.50
N TRP A 87 3.07 -21.15 7.48
CA TRP A 87 3.47 -22.28 8.31
C TRP A 87 3.66 -23.54 7.47
N GLU A 88 2.68 -23.86 6.62
CA GLU A 88 2.71 -25.05 5.78
C GLU A 88 3.87 -25.01 4.80
N LEU A 89 4.08 -23.87 4.14
CA LEU A 89 5.21 -23.67 3.24
C LEU A 89 6.56 -23.81 3.96
N LYS A 90 6.67 -23.29 5.20
CA LYS A 90 7.92 -23.31 5.95
C LYS A 90 8.24 -24.69 6.53
N ARG A 91 7.22 -25.45 6.93
CA ARG A 91 7.36 -26.71 7.65
C ARG A 91 7.18 -27.95 6.77
N GLY A 92 6.56 -27.81 5.59
CA GLY A 92 6.26 -28.93 4.69
C GLY A 92 5.14 -29.86 5.19
N VAL A 93 4.39 -29.45 6.20
CA VAL A 93 3.29 -30.21 6.82
C VAL A 93 2.02 -29.37 6.86
N THR A 94 0.86 -29.96 7.13
CA THR A 94 -0.44 -29.26 7.30
C THR A 94 -0.61 -28.67 8.69
N CYS A 95 -1.10 -27.44 8.79
CA CYS A 95 -1.19 -26.74 10.08
C CYS A 95 -2.15 -27.46 11.05
N PRO A 96 -1.71 -27.87 12.26
CA PRO A 96 -2.57 -28.57 13.21
C PRO A 96 -3.77 -27.71 13.61
N ARG A 97 -4.93 -28.34 13.79
CA ARG A 97 -6.17 -27.61 14.08
C ARG A 97 -6.08 -26.78 15.37
N SER A 98 -5.45 -27.32 16.41
CA SER A 98 -5.20 -26.62 17.68
C SER A 98 -4.43 -25.31 17.50
N LEU A 99 -3.44 -25.28 16.61
CA LEU A 99 -2.66 -24.09 16.32
C LEU A 99 -3.48 -23.04 15.55
N ILE A 100 -4.32 -23.49 14.62
CA ILE A 100 -5.25 -22.62 13.89
C ILE A 100 -6.21 -21.95 14.85
N ASP A 101 -6.81 -22.71 15.76
CA ASP A 101 -7.79 -22.20 16.73
C ASP A 101 -7.14 -21.22 17.72
N TYR A 102 -5.94 -21.53 18.22
CA TYR A 102 -5.16 -20.62 19.06
C TYR A 102 -4.85 -19.29 18.34
N TRP A 103 -4.36 -19.35 17.09
CA TRP A 103 -4.11 -18.14 16.31
C TRP A 103 -5.37 -17.35 16.02
N TRP A 104 -6.49 -18.04 15.75
CA TRP A 104 -7.77 -17.38 15.51
C TRP A 104 -8.22 -16.58 16.74
N LEU A 105 -8.21 -17.17 17.93
CA LEU A 105 -8.54 -16.49 19.18
C LEU A 105 -7.64 -15.28 19.44
N LYS A 106 -6.35 -15.40 19.14
CA LYS A 106 -5.39 -14.28 19.27
C LYS A 106 -5.72 -13.16 18.27
N ILE A 107 -6.02 -13.49 17.03
CA ILE A 107 -6.32 -12.53 15.95
C ILE A 107 -7.64 -11.80 16.19
N GLN A 108 -8.65 -12.48 16.76
CA GLN A 108 -9.95 -11.88 17.08
C GLN A 108 -9.82 -10.67 18.02
N LYS A 109 -8.86 -10.71 18.96
CA LYS A 109 -8.60 -9.63 19.92
C LYS A 109 -7.82 -8.45 19.33
N MET A 110 -7.41 -8.51 18.06
CA MET A 110 -6.57 -7.48 17.45
C MET A 110 -7.41 -6.37 16.78
N PRO A 111 -7.02 -5.09 16.93
CA PRO A 111 -7.63 -4.01 16.16
C PRO A 111 -7.23 -4.09 14.68
N TYR A 112 -8.05 -3.51 13.80
CA TYR A 112 -7.86 -3.55 12.34
C TYR A 112 -6.45 -3.13 11.90
N SER A 113 -5.94 -2.02 12.43
CA SER A 113 -4.62 -1.48 12.10
C SER A 113 -3.50 -2.49 12.37
N ARG A 114 -3.58 -3.22 13.49
CA ARG A 114 -2.62 -4.26 13.86
C ARG A 114 -2.73 -5.48 12.93
N VAL A 115 -3.96 -5.92 12.62
CA VAL A 115 -4.21 -7.04 11.70
C VAL A 115 -3.60 -6.77 10.32
N VAL A 116 -3.78 -5.56 9.80
CA VAL A 116 -3.23 -5.17 8.49
C VAL A 116 -1.70 -5.15 8.51
N LYS A 117 -1.08 -4.56 9.56
CA LYS A 117 0.38 -4.53 9.73
C LYS A 117 0.98 -5.93 9.84
N GLU A 118 0.41 -6.78 10.70
CA GLU A 118 0.88 -8.16 10.87
C GLU A 118 0.73 -8.98 9.57
N ARG A 119 -0.36 -8.78 8.83
CA ARG A 119 -0.56 -9.43 7.53
C ARG A 119 0.47 -9.00 6.50
N ALA A 120 0.83 -7.71 6.46
CA ALA A 120 1.86 -7.20 5.57
C ALA A 120 3.22 -7.84 5.90
N ALA A 121 3.63 -7.79 7.17
CA ALA A 121 4.88 -8.41 7.64
C ALA A 121 4.94 -9.91 7.33
N LEU A 122 3.84 -10.62 7.54
CA LEU A 122 3.74 -12.04 7.22
C LEU A 122 3.77 -12.31 5.71
N THR A 123 3.20 -11.42 4.89
CA THR A 123 3.27 -11.52 3.43
C THR A 123 4.71 -11.43 2.95
N ASP A 124 5.53 -10.58 3.54
CA ASP A 124 6.94 -10.45 3.20
C ASP A 124 7.77 -11.65 3.68
N LYS A 125 7.44 -12.22 4.86
CA LYS A 125 8.02 -13.49 5.31
C LYS A 125 7.67 -14.63 4.35
N TYR A 126 6.40 -14.73 3.94
CA TYR A 126 5.92 -15.72 2.98
C TYR A 126 6.64 -15.61 1.64
N ARG A 127 6.78 -14.40 1.07
CA ARG A 127 7.50 -14.20 -0.20
C ARG A 127 8.96 -14.67 -0.11
N ARG A 128 9.65 -14.38 0.99
CA ARG A 128 11.05 -14.80 1.19
C ARG A 128 11.20 -16.31 1.22
N VAL A 129 10.40 -16.99 2.04
CA VAL A 129 10.43 -18.46 2.13
C VAL A 129 10.04 -19.09 0.79
N LYS A 130 8.99 -18.55 0.13
CA LYS A 130 8.55 -19.09 -1.16
C LYS A 130 9.66 -19.05 -2.20
N LYS A 131 10.37 -17.91 -2.35
CA LYS A 131 11.52 -17.82 -3.27
C LYS A 131 12.60 -18.85 -2.97
N MET A 132 12.84 -19.17 -1.69
CA MET A 132 13.84 -20.19 -1.31
C MET A 132 13.38 -21.59 -1.69
N VAL A 133 12.11 -21.93 -1.42
CA VAL A 133 11.52 -23.23 -1.75
C VAL A 133 11.46 -23.42 -3.27
N ASP A 134 10.98 -22.42 -4.01
CA ASP A 134 10.94 -22.46 -5.48
C ASP A 134 12.34 -22.72 -6.04
N LYS A 135 13.37 -21.98 -5.58
CA LYS A 135 14.77 -22.19 -5.98
C LYS A 135 15.32 -23.57 -5.63
N GLN A 136 14.88 -24.17 -4.53
CA GLN A 136 15.27 -25.52 -4.14
C GLN A 136 14.64 -26.58 -5.05
N ASN A 137 13.39 -26.37 -5.47
CA ASN A 137 12.71 -27.26 -6.40
C ASN A 137 13.34 -27.17 -7.80
N ASP A 138 13.61 -25.96 -8.30
CA ASP A 138 14.29 -25.75 -9.58
C ASP A 138 15.65 -26.48 -9.66
N ARG A 139 16.36 -26.65 -8.53
CA ARG A 139 17.63 -27.41 -8.45
C ARG A 139 17.45 -28.93 -8.43
N LYS A 140 16.29 -29.43 -8.02
CA LYS A 140 15.99 -30.87 -7.99
C LYS A 140 15.49 -31.39 -9.33
N ASP A 141 14.96 -30.50 -10.15
CA ASP A 141 14.40 -30.82 -11.48
C ASP A 141 15.48 -30.81 -12.60
N VAL A 142 16.76 -30.59 -12.23
CA VAL A 142 17.95 -30.63 -13.11
C VAL A 142 18.76 -31.88 -12.78
#